data_AF-A0A1F7VFU1-F1
#
_entry.id   AF-A0A1F7VFU1-F1
#
_cell.length_a   1.000
_cell.length_b   1.000
_cell.length_c   1.000
_cell.angle_alpha   90.00
_cell.angle_beta   90.00
_cell.angle_gamma   90.00
#
_symmetry.space_group_name_H-M   'P 1'
#
loop_
_entity.id
_entity.type
_entity.pdbx_description
1 polymer ?
#
loop_
_entity_poly.entity_id
_entity_poly.type
_entity_poly.pdbx_seq_one_letter_code
_entity_poly.pdbx_strand_id
1 'polypeptide(L)' 'MVKTLLTVLQVMVSILLITAILLQQKGAGLGGVFGGTGNVYSTKRGVDKILFRATILLAVLFFGIALTSLFV' A
#
# COMPACT_ATOMS: atom_id res chain seq x y z
N MET A 1 7.22 27.26 5.75
CA MET A 1 5.79 26.90 5.58
C MET A 1 5.60 25.72 4.64
N VAL A 2 6.13 25.74 3.41
CA VAL A 2 6.00 24.64 2.43
C VAL A 2 6.57 23.30 2.92
N LYS A 3 7.76 23.28 3.54
CA LYS A 3 8.35 22.06 4.12
C LYS A 3 7.44 21.37 5.13
N THR A 4 6.88 22.13 6.09
CA THR A 4 5.95 21.60 7.10
C THR A 4 4.70 20.99 6.45
N LEU A 5 4.17 21.65 5.42
CA LEU A 5 2.99 21.16 4.69
C LEU A 5 3.29 19.85 3.95
N LEU A 6 4.45 19.74 3.28
CA LEU A 6 4.91 18.50 2.64
C LEU A 6 5.11 17.37 3.66
N THR A 7 5.71 17.65 4.82
CA THR A 7 5.89 16.65 5.88
C THR A 7 4.56 16.14 6.42
N VAL A 8 3.59 17.03 6.70
CA VAL A 8 2.26 16.62 7.16
C VAL A 8 1.57 15.75 6.11
N LEU A 9 1.65 16.14 4.83
CA LEU A 9 1.04 15.39 3.73
C LEU A 9 1.71 14.02 3.56
N GLN A 10 3.03 13.94 3.69
CA GLN A 10 3.78 12.68 3.62
C GLN A 10 3.42 11.71 4.75
N VAL A 11 3.22 12.21 5.97
CA VAL A 11 2.77 11.39 7.11
C VAL A 11 1.34 10.90 6.90
N MET A 12 0.43 11.75 6.41
CA MET A 12 -0.94 11.33 6.12
C MET A 12 -0.99 10.24 5.04
N VAL A 13 -0.21 10.39 3.96
CA VAL A 13 -0.13 9.42 2.88
C VAL A 13 0.52 8.12 3.34
N SER A 14 1.53 8.17 4.22
CA SER A 14 2.18 6.96 4.74
C SER A 14 1.21 6.13 5.58
N ILE A 15 0.40 6.76 6.44
CA ILE A 15 -0.61 6.08 7.24
C ILE A 15 -1.63 5.40 6.32
N LEU A 16 -2.17 6.12 5.33
CA LEU A 16 -3.11 5.55 4.34
C LEU A 16 -2.50 4.38 3.56
N LEU A 17 -1.23 4.49 3.18
CA LEU A 17 -0.52 3.44 2.46
C LEU A 17 -0.35 2.19 3.34
N ILE A 18 0.06 2.35 4.61
CA ILE A 18 0.19 1.26 5.57
C ILE A 18 -1.16 0.56 5.75
N THR A 19 -2.23 1.32 6.00
CA THR A 19 -3.57 0.76 6.15
C THR A 19 -4.00 0.01 4.88
N ALA A 20 -3.78 0.57 3.70
CA ALA A 20 -4.10 -0.09 2.44
C ALA A 20 -3.31 -1.39 2.22
N ILE A 21 -2.03 -1.44 2.60
CA ILE A 21 -1.19 -2.64 2.52
C ILE A 21 -1.68 -3.72 3.48
N LEU A 22 -2.03 -3.36 4.72
CA LEU A 22 -2.55 -4.30 5.71
C LEU A 22 -3.88 -4.91 5.26
N LEU A 23 -4.76 -4.11 4.68
CA LEU A 23 -6.03 -4.57 4.10
C LEU A 23 -5.85 -5.48 2.86
N GLN A 24 -4.69 -5.44 2.20
CA GLN A 24 -4.37 -6.33 1.08
C GLN A 24 -3.83 -7.70 1.51
N GLN A 25 -3.56 -7.93 2.79
CA GLN A 25 -3.05 -9.22 3.26
C GLN A 25 -4.10 -10.31 3.06
N LYS A 26 -3.90 -11.12 2.01
CA LYS A 26 -4.72 -12.28 1.70
C LYS A 26 -4.07 -13.54 2.23
N GLY A 27 -4.59 -14.04 3.36
CA GLY A 27 -4.68 -15.48 3.64
C GLY A 27 -3.40 -16.31 3.76
N ALA A 28 -2.21 -15.70 3.84
CA ALA A 28 -1.00 -16.44 4.21
C ALA A 28 -0.98 -16.70 5.74
N GLY A 29 -1.94 -17.48 6.22
CA GLY A 29 -1.89 -18.05 7.56
C GLY A 29 -0.85 -19.18 7.65
N LEU A 30 -0.74 -19.79 8.83
CA LEU A 30 0.19 -20.89 9.14
C LEU A 30 0.22 -22.02 8.08
N GLY A 31 -0.89 -22.26 7.36
CA GLY A 31 -0.97 -23.24 6.28
C GLY A 31 -0.02 -23.01 5.08
N GLY A 32 0.44 -21.78 4.85
CA GLY A 32 1.44 -21.47 3.81
C GLY A 32 2.87 -21.84 4.21
N VAL A 33 3.15 -21.92 5.51
CA VAL A 33 4.48 -22.28 6.07
C VAL A 33 4.68 -23.80 6.10
N PHE A 34 3.60 -24.57 6.23
CA PHE A 34 3.61 -26.03 6.31
C PHE A 34 3.37 -26.75 4.97
N GLY A 35 3.59 -26.09 3.83
CA GLY A 35 3.49 -26.73 2.50
C GLY A 35 2.06 -27.02 2.04
N GLY A 36 1.06 -26.29 2.54
CA GLY A 36 -0.33 -26.42 2.09
C GLY A 36 -0.46 -26.13 0.59
N THR A 37 -0.73 -27.18 -0.19
CA THR A 37 -1.07 -27.11 -1.62
C THR A 37 -2.46 -26.50 -1.81
N GLY A 38 -2.56 -25.21 -1.50
CA GLY A 38 -3.74 -24.40 -1.74
C GLY A 38 -3.41 -23.31 -2.74
N ASN A 39 -3.00 -23.68 -3.96
CA ASN A 39 -2.97 -22.79 -5.12
C ASN A 39 -4.41 -22.41 -5.53
N VAL A 40 -5.18 -21.86 -4.58
CA VAL A 40 -6.42 -21.15 -4.85
C VAL A 40 -5.99 -19.83 -5.44
N TYR A 41 -5.70 -19.84 -6.74
CA TYR A 41 -5.62 -18.64 -7.56
C TYR A 41 -7.00 -18.01 -7.62
N SER A 42 -7.43 -17.39 -6.52
CA SER A 42 -8.59 -16.53 -6.51
C SER A 42 -8.25 -15.34 -7.39
N THR A 43 -8.79 -15.34 -8.61
CA THR A 43 -8.73 -14.18 -9.51
C THR A 43 -9.17 -12.96 -8.71
N LYS A 44 -8.33 -11.91 -8.65
CA LYS A 44 -8.67 -10.65 -7.97
C LYS A 44 -9.91 -10.04 -8.65
N ARG A 45 -11.10 -10.18 -8.04
CA ARG A 45 -12.36 -9.58 -8.52
C ARG A 45 -12.84 -8.52 -7.54
N GLY A 46 -13.45 -7.44 -8.07
CA GLY A 46 -14.07 -6.38 -7.27
C GLY A 46 -13.08 -5.57 -6.43
N VAL A 47 -13.31 -5.57 -5.11
CA VAL A 47 -12.65 -4.72 -4.11
C VAL A 47 -11.13 -4.90 -4.10
N ASP A 48 -10.63 -6.12 -4.27
CA ASP A 48 -9.19 -6.38 -4.24
C ASP A 48 -8.42 -5.72 -5.40
N LYS A 49 -9.05 -5.61 -6.57
CA LYS A 49 -8.44 -4.97 -7.74
C LYS A 49 -8.41 -3.45 -7.56
N ILE A 50 -9.44 -2.90 -6.92
CA ILE A 50 -9.51 -1.48 -6.58
C ILE A 50 -8.46 -1.13 -5.53
N LEU A 51 -8.37 -1.92 -4.45
CA LEU A 51 -7.42 -1.71 -3.37
C LEU A 51 -5.97 -1.83 -3.86
N PHE A 52 -5.70 -2.78 -4.77
CA PHE A 52 -4.40 -2.92 -5.42
C PHE A 52 -4.02 -1.67 -6.24
N ARG A 53 -4.93 -1.18 -7.10
CA ARG A 53 -4.70 0.04 -7.90
C ARG A 53 -4.56 1.28 -7.01
N ALA A 54 -5.37 1.40 -5.97
CA ALA A 54 -5.31 2.50 -5.01
C ALA A 54 -3.95 2.54 -4.29
N THR A 55 -3.40 1.37 -3.94
CA THR A 55 -2.10 1.29 -3.28
C THR A 55 -0.95 1.65 -4.20
N ILE A 56 -1.03 1.26 -5.48
CA ILE A 56 -0.05 1.71 -6.48
C ILE A 56 -0.09 3.25 -6.58
N LEU A 57 -1.28 3.85 -6.67
CA LEU A 57 -1.42 5.31 -6.70
C LEU A 57 -0.86 5.98 -5.43
N LEU A 58 -1.21 5.46 -4.24
CA LEU A 58 -0.69 5.96 -2.96
C LEU A 58 0.84 5.82 -2.87
N ALA A 59 1.40 4.73 -3.37
CA ALA A 59 2.85 4.50 -3.36
C ALA A 59 3.56 5.51 -4.26
N VAL A 60 3.08 5.71 -5.49
CA VAL A 60 3.63 6.71 -6.42
C VAL A 60 3.54 8.12 -5.81
N LEU A 61 2.42 8.45 -5.17
CA LEU A 61 2.21 9.74 -4.52
C LEU A 61 3.14 9.92 -3.31
N PHE A 62 3.32 8.90 -2.48
CA PHE A 62 4.27 8.90 -1.37
C PHE A 62 5.70 9.15 -1.84
N PHE A 63 6.17 8.39 -2.84
CA PHE A 63 7.51 8.57 -3.41
C PHE A 63 7.67 9.94 -4.09
N GLY A 64 6.65 10.42 -4.80
CA GLY A 64 6.68 11.73 -5.44
C GLY A 64 6.82 12.87 -4.42
N ILE A 65 6.10 12.80 -3.30
CA ILE A 65 6.23 13.78 -2.21
C ILE A 65 7.62 13.68 -1.56
N ALA A 66 8.08 12.45 -1.28
CA ALA A 66 9.38 12.22 -0.67
C ALA A 66 10.53 12.79 -1.52
N LEU A 67 10.49 12.56 -2.84
CA LEU A 67 11.46 13.13 -3.78
C LEU A 67 11.36 14.65 -3.84
N THR A 68 10.15 15.21 -3.94
CA THR A 68 9.95 16.67 -3.96
C THR A 68 10.48 17.33 -2.69
N SER A 69 10.29 16.68 -1.53
CA SER A 69 10.81 17.13 -0.24
C SER A 69 12.33 17.15 -0.16
N LEU A 70 13.04 16.43 -1.02
CA LEU A 70 14.51 16.47 -1.09
C LEU A 70 14.99 17.78 -1.75
N PHE A 71 14.27 18.27 -2.76
CA PHE A 71 14.65 19.43 -3.55
C PHE A 71 14.12 20.76 -3.00
N VAL A 72 13.04 20.73 -2.20
CA VAL A 72 12.44 21.89 -1.52
C VAL A 72 12.98 22.02 -0.11
#